data_AF-A0A0X8L4H8-F1
#
_entry.id   AF-A0A0X8L4H8-F1
#
_cell.length_a   1.000
_cell.length_b   1.000
_cell.length_c   1.000
_cell.angle_alpha   90.00
_cell.angle_beta   90.00
_cell.angle_gamma   90.00
#
_symmetry.space_group_name_H-M   'P 1'
#
loop_
_entity.id
_entity.type
_entity.pdbx_description
1 polymer ?
#
loop_
_entity_poly.entity_id
_entity_poly.type
_entity_poly.pdbx_seq_one_letter_code
_entity_poly.pdbx_strand_id
1 'polypeptide(L)' 'MLSTEGIAEILNVSCPYVVMLVDSGQLGVVARAEDGKRRIPVAAVEAYRTEQTTRSRNALDELAALSQGIGLYNTHKR' A
#
# COMPACT_ATOMS: atom_id res chain seq x y z
N MET A 1 11.61 -13.16 9.12
CA MET A 1 10.74 -12.06 9.61
C MET A 1 11.51 -10.77 9.50
N LEU A 2 10.83 -9.64 9.31
CA LEU A 2 11.43 -8.33 9.09
C LEU A 2 11.23 -7.41 10.29
N SER A 3 12.21 -6.52 10.52
CA SER A 3 12.06 -5.39 11.42
C SER A 3 11.20 -4.29 10.77
N THR A 4 10.70 -3.36 11.59
CA THR A 4 9.99 -2.17 11.09
C THR A 4 10.83 -1.39 10.06
N GLU A 5 12.14 -1.27 10.29
CA GLU A 5 13.07 -0.58 9.38
C GLU A 5 13.19 -1.31 8.05
N GLY A 6 13.41 -2.63 8.05
CA GLY A 6 13.50 -3.39 6.80
C GLY A 6 12.21 -3.37 5.98
N ILE A 7 11.05 -3.26 6.65
CA ILE A 7 9.76 -3.10 5.97
C ILE A 7 9.63 -1.71 5.36
N ALA A 8 10.09 -0.68 6.08
CA ALA A 8 10.08 0.69 5.59
C ALA A 8 10.89 0.82 4.29
N GLU A 9 12.04 0.17 4.22
CA GLU A 9 12.85 0.08 2.99
C GLU A 9 12.12 -0.65 1.86
N ILE A 10 11.52 -1.82 2.13
CA ILE A 10 10.81 -2.61 1.10
C ILE A 10 9.59 -1.88 0.54
N LEU A 11 8.82 -1.23 1.41
CA LEU A 11 7.63 -0.48 1.04
C LEU A 11 7.94 0.95 0.55
N ASN A 12 9.19 1.39 0.66
CA ASN A 12 9.64 2.76 0.38
C ASN A 12 8.78 3.81 1.12
N VAL A 13 8.60 3.61 2.42
CA VAL A 13 7.82 4.47 3.32
C VAL A 13 8.62 4.78 4.58
N SER A 14 8.11 5.67 5.44
CA SER A 14 8.76 5.98 6.71
C SER A 14 8.50 4.91 7.77
N CYS A 15 9.44 4.70 8.70
CA CYS A 15 9.24 3.78 9.84
C CYS A 15 7.98 4.11 10.69
N PRO A 16 7.65 5.39 10.98
CA PRO A 16 6.41 5.73 11.67
C PRO A 16 5.15 5.27 10.91
N TYR A 17 5.17 5.33 9.58
CA TYR A 17 4.07 4.84 8.77
C TYR A 17 3.93 3.32 8.89
N VAL A 18 5.03 2.56 8.87
CA VAL A 18 5.00 1.12 9.13
C VAL A 18 4.42 0.80 10.51
N VAL A 19 4.77 1.57 11.55
CA VAL A 19 4.18 1.40 12.89
C VAL A 19 2.67 1.63 12.85
N MET A 20 2.21 2.66 12.17
CA MET A 20 0.78 2.92 11.98
C MET A 20 0.07 1.77 11.24
N LEU A 21 0.69 1.19 10.21
CA LEU A 21 0.15 0.04 9.49
C LEU A 21 0.05 -1.21 10.38
N VAL A 22 1.04 -1.42 11.25
CA VAL A 22 1.01 -2.50 12.23
C VAL A 22 -0.10 -2.26 13.26
N ASP A 23 -0.16 -1.06 13.84
CA ASP A 23 -1.12 -0.74 14.90
C ASP A 23 -2.58 -0.73 14.38
N SER A 24 -2.78 -0.44 13.10
CA SER A 24 -4.08 -0.56 12.41
C SER A 24 -4.40 -1.98 11.92
N GLY A 25 -3.48 -2.94 12.08
CA GLY A 25 -3.67 -4.33 11.66
C GLY A 25 -3.55 -4.59 10.15
N GLN A 26 -3.15 -3.58 9.36
CA GLN A 26 -3.05 -3.69 7.90
C GLN A 26 -1.91 -4.62 7.44
N LEU A 27 -0.88 -4.82 8.26
CA LEU A 27 0.21 -5.78 7.99
C LEU A 27 -0.05 -7.18 8.56
N GLY A 28 -1.26 -7.45 9.08
CA GLY A 28 -1.68 -8.77 9.55
C GLY A 28 -0.96 -9.24 10.81
N VAL A 29 -0.49 -10.49 10.81
CA VAL A 29 0.09 -11.15 11.99
C VAL A 29 1.46 -10.56 12.33
N VAL A 30 1.57 -10.02 13.53
CA VAL A 30 2.82 -9.48 14.09
C VAL A 30 3.32 -10.44 15.15
N ALA A 31 4.52 -10.97 14.96
CA ALA A 31 5.23 -11.68 16.02
C ALA A 31 6.00 -10.67 16.87
N ARG A 32 6.11 -10.95 18.17
CA ARG A 32 6.98 -10.21 19.07
C ARG A 32 8.22 -11.05 19.36
N ALA A 33 9.39 -10.51 19.06
CA ALA A 33 10.66 -11.15 19.41
C ALA A 33 10.90 -11.08 20.93
N GLU A 34 11.83 -11.89 21.43
CA GLU A 34 12.20 -11.95 22.85
C GLU A 34 12.71 -10.60 23.38
N ASP A 35 13.30 -9.77 22.52
CA ASP A 35 13.72 -8.39 22.81
C ASP A 35 12.56 -7.38 22.87
N GLY A 36 11.32 -7.85 22.74
CA GLY A 36 10.11 -7.04 22.77
C GLY A 36 9.84 -6.28 21.46
N LYS A 37 10.68 -6.39 20.43
CA LYS A 37 10.50 -5.71 19.15
C LYS A 37 9.49 -6.44 18.26
N ARG A 38 8.79 -5.67 17.43
CA ARG A 38 7.87 -6.17 16.41
C ARG A 38 8.65 -6.89 15.29
N ARG A 39 8.10 -8.00 14.80
CA ARG A 39 8.61 -8.79 13.69
C ARG A 39 7.45 -9.17 12.79
N ILE A 40 7.50 -8.76 11.53
CA ILE A 40 6.44 -9.05 10.56
C ILE A 40 6.93 -10.13 9.58
N PRO A 41 6.11 -11.13 9.25
CA PRO A 41 6.43 -12.10 8.20
C PRO A 41 6.61 -11.41 6.84
N VAL A 42 7.61 -11.83 6.07
CA VAL A 42 7.86 -11.29 4.72
C VAL A 42 6.62 -11.46 3.83
N ALA A 43 5.95 -12.61 3.92
CA ALA A 43 4.73 -12.90 3.17
C ALA A 43 3.61 -11.89 3.43
N ALA A 44 3.46 -11.40 4.67
CA ALA A 44 2.45 -10.40 4.99
C ALA A 44 2.78 -9.03 4.37
N VAL A 45 4.06 -8.67 4.33
CA VAL A 45 4.54 -7.43 3.70
C VAL A 45 4.34 -7.47 2.18
N GLU A 46 4.66 -8.60 1.54
CA GLU A 46 4.45 -8.77 0.10
C GLU A 46 2.96 -8.78 -0.28
N ALA A 47 2.10 -9.39 0.54
CA ALA A 47 0.66 -9.34 0.34
C ALA A 47 0.14 -7.89 0.38
N TYR A 48 0.54 -7.13 1.40
CA TYR A 48 0.18 -5.71 1.52
C TYR A 48 0.67 -4.89 0.31
N ARG A 49 1.92 -5.09 -0.11
CA ARG A 49 2.50 -4.40 -1.28
C ARG A 49 1.71 -4.69 -2.57
N THR A 50 1.32 -5.95 -2.76
CA THR A 50 0.56 -6.39 -3.93
C THR A 50 -0.83 -5.76 -3.96
N GLU A 51 -1.51 -5.72 -2.81
CA GLU A 51 -2.82 -5.07 -2.67
C GLU A 51 -2.74 -3.57 -2.97
N GLN A 52 -1.76 -2.87 -2.38
CA GLN A 52 -1.56 -1.43 -2.61
C GLN A 52 -1.25 -1.11 -4.08
N THR A 53 -0.43 -1.92 -4.73
CA THR A 53 -0.11 -1.74 -6.15
C THR A 53 -1.35 -1.91 -7.02
N THR A 54 -2.18 -2.92 -6.71
CA THR A 54 -3.45 -3.15 -7.41
C THR A 54 -4.41 -1.99 -7.21
N ARG A 55 -4.57 -1.51 -5.97
CA ARG A 55 -5.44 -0.37 -5.65
C ARG A 55 -5.01 0.90 -6.39
N SER A 56 -3.71 1.18 -6.43
CA SER A 56 -3.16 2.33 -7.15
C SER A 56 -3.45 2.26 -8.65
N ARG A 57 -3.25 1.09 -9.27
CA ARG A 57 -3.57 0.86 -10.69
C ARG A 57 -5.05 1.07 -10.98
N ASN A 58 -5.94 0.49 -10.18
CA ASN A 58 -7.38 0.63 -10.38
C ASN A 58 -7.83 2.10 -10.29
N ALA A 59 -7.28 2.87 -9.36
CA ALA A 59 -7.58 4.30 -9.23
C ALA A 59 -7.09 5.10 -10.44
N LEU A 60 -5.92 4.76 -10.99
CA LEU A 60 -5.42 5.37 -12.23
C LEU A 60 -6.31 5.03 -13.43
N ASP A 61 -6.76 3.77 -13.53
CA ASP A 61 -7.68 3.34 -14.60
C ASP A 61 -9.03 4.06 -14.51
N GLU A 62 -9.56 4.28 -13.30
CA GLU A 62 -10.78 5.05 -13.07
C GLU A 62 -10.61 6.52 -13.50
N LEU A 63 -9.49 7.16 -13.13
CA LEU A 63 -9.17 8.52 -13.57
C LEU A 63 -9.01 8.61 -15.09
N ALA A 64 -8.39 7.61 -15.72
CA ALA A 64 -8.24 7.55 -17.17
C ALA A 64 -9.60 7.40 -17.88
N ALA A 65 -10.50 6.56 -17.35
CA ALA A 65 -11.85 6.37 -17.88
C ALA A 65 -12.68 7.67 -17.78
N LEU A 66 -12.62 8.36 -16.64
CA LEU A 66 -13.29 9.65 -16.44
C LEU A 66 -12.77 10.73 -17.41
N SER A 67 -11.44 10.79 -17.61
CA SER A 67 -10.81 11.75 -18.53
C SER A 67 -11.26 11.53 -19.99
N GLN A 68 -11.32 10.27 -20.45
CA GLN A 68 -11.81 9.94 -21.79
C GLN A 68 -13.28 10.34 -21.98
N GLY A 69 -14.13 10.15 -20.97
CA GLY A 69 -15.53 10.60 -21.00
C GLY A 69 -15.68 12.12 -21.12
N ILE A 70 -14.85 12.90 -20.42
CA ILE A 70 -14.86 14.37 -20.49
C ILE A 70 -14.36 14.87 -21.86
N GLY A 71 -13.33 14.22 -22.43
CA GLY A 71 -12.85 14.52 -23.77
C GLY A 71 -13.93 14.34 -24.84
N LEU A 72 -14.72 13.26 -24.75
CA LEU A 72 -15.83 12.99 -25.67
C LEU A 72 -16.95 14.04 -25.54
N TYR A 73 -17.31 14.46 -24.33
CA TYR A 73 -18.35 15.47 -24.09
C TYR A 73 -17.99 16.86 -24.66
N ASN A 74 -16.72 17.27 -24.59
CA ASN A 74 -16.27 18.55 -25.14
C ASN A 74 -16.27 18.61 -26.68
N THR A 75 -16.24 17.47 -27.38
CA THR A 75 -16.26 17.45 -28.86
C THR A 75 -17.65 17.68 -29.47
N HIS A 76 -18.71 17.60 -28.67
CA HIS A 76 -20.10 17.70 -29.14
C HIS A 76 -20.75 19.07 -28.90
N LYS A 77 -20.00 20.05 -28.38
CA LYS A 77 -20.46 21.43 -28.21
C LYS A 77 -19.95 22.29 -29.38
N ARG A 78 -20.61 22.20 -30.53
CA ARG A 78 -20.54 23.21 -31.61
C ARG A 78 -21.62 24.25 -31.43
#